data_AF-A0A2V8ERG8-F1
#
_entry.id   AF-A0A2V8ERG8-F1
#
_cell.length_a   1.000
_cell.length_b   1.000
_cell.length_c   1.000
_cell.angle_alpha   90.00
_cell.angle_beta   90.00
_cell.angle_gamma   90.00
#
_symmetry.space_group_name_H-M   'P 1'
#
loop_
_entity.id
_entity.type
_entity.pdbx_description
1 polymer ?
#
loop_
_entity_poly.entity_id
_entity_poly.type
_entity_poly.pdbx_seq_one_letter_code
_entity_poly.pdbx_strand_id
1 'polypeptide(L)'
;DSPTYLQILHSVSTAIPACDSATAHYCGRADELGYDPRDRLILIANNAPLSVAAPHAAIDPYATFISAMPPYTVLGHLTFAGAGGLEQPLWDREIRRFFLTVPGKIVGGIVVTGPSIAVIDPKSMMVEKSYALDCQALAGTTSASITGIALGAFQHLLVSACGFPIVLNALTGHVFNVIKQVGGGDEVWHNPGDGRFYVTGLDTSTPPVQSVGVIDAETSTWLQNVPNVRGKNPAAFAETNHTFTIVQLNAAIVANPATDNSTCTLFGFRGTGCIAVFRHATKAEDDDGEDEK
;
A
#
# COMPACT_ATOMS: atom_id res chain seq x y z
N ASP A 1 7.35 -29.43 7.28
CA ASP A 1 7.28 -29.16 5.83
C ASP A 1 5.90 -29.48 5.30
N SER A 2 5.23 -28.51 4.68
CA SER A 2 3.94 -28.75 4.03
C SER A 2 4.19 -29.43 2.68
N PRO A 3 3.52 -30.54 2.35
CA PRO A 3 3.67 -31.22 1.06
C PRO A 3 3.27 -30.36 -0.14
N THR A 4 2.60 -29.22 0.09
CA THR A 4 2.15 -28.27 -0.93
C THR A 4 2.87 -26.92 -0.86
N TYR A 5 4.02 -26.85 -0.18
CA TYR A 5 4.79 -25.61 -0.07
C TYR A 5 5.12 -25.05 -1.46
N LEU A 6 4.76 -23.79 -1.72
CA LEU A 6 4.90 -23.07 -3.00
C LEU A 6 4.18 -23.71 -4.20
N GLN A 7 3.11 -24.48 -3.98
CA GLN A 7 2.23 -24.96 -5.04
C GLN A 7 0.99 -24.07 -5.18
N ILE A 8 0.52 -23.89 -6.42
CA ILE A 8 -0.79 -23.30 -6.69
C ILE A 8 -1.84 -24.33 -6.29
N LEU A 9 -2.59 -24.06 -5.21
CA LEU A 9 -3.63 -24.95 -4.71
C LEU A 9 -4.92 -24.86 -5.52
N HIS A 10 -5.26 -23.65 -5.99
CA HIS A 10 -6.48 -23.37 -6.73
C HIS A 10 -6.35 -22.06 -7.52
N SER A 11 -7.14 -21.92 -8.58
CA SER A 11 -7.28 -20.66 -9.33
C SER A 11 -8.74 -20.21 -9.22
N VAL A 12 -8.95 -18.98 -8.79
CA VAL A 12 -10.28 -18.38 -8.63
C VAL A 12 -10.36 -17.17 -9.56
N SER A 13 -11.37 -17.15 -10.45
CA SER A 13 -11.69 -15.95 -11.21
C SER A 13 -12.48 -14.99 -10.33
N THR A 14 -12.02 -13.75 -10.21
CA THR A 14 -12.77 -12.65 -9.57
C THR A 14 -13.61 -11.85 -10.58
N ALA A 15 -13.70 -12.35 -11.81
CA ALA A 15 -14.41 -11.68 -12.88
C ALA A 15 -15.94 -11.72 -12.65
N ILE A 16 -16.62 -10.65 -13.06
CA ILE A 16 -18.09 -10.57 -13.01
C ILE A 16 -18.70 -10.79 -14.40
N PRO A 17 -19.97 -11.26 -14.48
CA PRO A 17 -20.65 -11.49 -15.75
C PRO A 17 -20.69 -10.29 -16.71
N ALA A 18 -20.58 -9.08 -16.17
CA ALA A 18 -20.57 -7.85 -16.94
C ALA A 18 -19.31 -7.66 -17.80
N CYS A 19 -18.19 -8.31 -17.47
CA CYS A 19 -16.95 -8.26 -18.27
C CYS A 19 -16.34 -9.62 -18.60
N ASP A 20 -16.94 -10.69 -18.12
CA ASP A 20 -16.53 -12.07 -18.39
C ASP A 20 -17.77 -12.95 -18.62
N SER A 21 -17.85 -13.54 -19.81
CA SER A 21 -18.97 -14.36 -20.27
C SER A 21 -18.45 -15.47 -21.18
N ALA A 22 -19.33 -16.36 -21.63
CA ALA A 22 -18.94 -17.48 -22.50
C ALA A 22 -18.22 -17.06 -23.80
N THR A 23 -18.40 -15.82 -24.27
CA THR A 23 -17.84 -15.32 -25.54
C THR A 23 -17.03 -14.04 -25.40
N ALA A 24 -16.85 -13.52 -24.18
CA ALA A 24 -16.17 -12.25 -23.96
C ALA A 24 -15.40 -12.26 -22.64
N HIS A 25 -14.11 -11.93 -22.70
CA HIS A 25 -13.20 -11.96 -21.57
C HIS A 25 -12.38 -10.67 -21.56
N TYR A 26 -12.92 -9.63 -20.94
CA TYR A 26 -12.31 -8.29 -20.91
C TYR A 26 -12.28 -7.69 -19.51
N CYS A 27 -12.56 -8.49 -18.48
CA CYS A 27 -12.31 -8.06 -17.11
C CYS A 27 -10.84 -7.69 -16.95
N GLY A 28 -10.61 -6.57 -16.26
CA GLY A 28 -9.28 -6.11 -15.88
C GLY A 28 -8.67 -6.96 -14.78
N ARG A 29 -7.52 -6.50 -14.29
CA ARG A 29 -6.77 -7.21 -13.26
C ARG A 29 -7.48 -7.16 -11.89
N ALA A 30 -7.25 -8.18 -11.08
CA ALA A 30 -7.27 -8.02 -9.63
C ALA A 30 -6.02 -7.22 -9.22
N ASP A 31 -6.15 -6.41 -8.17
CA ASP A 31 -5.08 -5.57 -7.66
C ASP A 31 -4.47 -6.21 -6.41
N GLU A 32 -4.93 -5.82 -5.21
CA GLU A 32 -4.40 -6.31 -3.94
C GLU A 32 -5.42 -7.11 -3.13
N LEU A 33 -4.93 -7.77 -2.07
CA LEU A 33 -5.74 -8.64 -1.21
C LEU A 33 -5.56 -8.34 0.27
N GLY A 34 -6.64 -8.53 1.02
CA GLY A 34 -6.64 -8.64 2.47
C GLY A 34 -7.14 -10.01 2.90
N TYR A 35 -6.66 -10.51 4.04
CA TYR A 35 -7.06 -11.82 4.58
C TYR A 35 -7.53 -11.72 6.02
N ASP A 36 -8.74 -12.22 6.27
CA ASP A 36 -9.25 -12.51 7.61
C ASP A 36 -8.93 -13.97 7.98
N PRO A 37 -7.95 -14.20 8.87
CA PRO A 37 -7.60 -15.56 9.30
C PRO A 37 -8.64 -16.21 10.21
N ARG A 38 -9.57 -15.44 10.78
CA ARG A 38 -10.58 -15.94 11.72
C ARG A 38 -11.73 -16.61 10.98
N ASP A 39 -12.39 -15.86 10.09
CA ASP A 39 -13.50 -16.41 9.30
C ASP A 39 -13.02 -17.03 7.98
N ARG A 40 -11.70 -16.94 7.70
CA ARG A 40 -11.02 -17.52 6.54
C ARG A 40 -11.57 -16.94 5.24
N LEU A 41 -11.56 -15.61 5.18
CA LEU A 41 -12.10 -14.81 4.09
C LEU A 41 -10.98 -13.98 3.46
N ILE A 42 -10.93 -13.98 2.13
CA ILE A 42 -10.07 -13.10 1.35
C ILE A 42 -10.95 -12.02 0.75
N LEU A 43 -10.50 -10.76 0.84
CA LEU A 43 -11.06 -9.63 0.12
C LEU A 43 -10.07 -9.22 -0.97
N ILE A 44 -10.50 -9.22 -2.22
CA ILE A 44 -9.71 -8.78 -3.37
C ILE A 44 -10.24 -7.43 -3.87
N ALA A 45 -9.36 -6.47 -4.14
CA ALA A 45 -9.71 -5.25 -4.86
C ALA A 45 -9.68 -5.49 -6.37
N ASN A 46 -10.79 -5.24 -7.06
CA ASN A 46 -10.87 -5.19 -8.53
C ASN A 46 -11.03 -3.72 -8.95
N ASN A 47 -9.88 -3.06 -9.11
CA ASN A 47 -9.76 -1.60 -9.19
C ASN A 47 -10.23 -0.99 -10.50
N ALA A 48 -9.85 -1.61 -11.62
CA ALA A 48 -10.13 -1.18 -12.96
C ALA A 48 -10.68 -2.39 -13.73
N PRO A 49 -11.96 -2.74 -13.54
CA PRO A 49 -12.52 -3.99 -14.02
C PRO A 49 -12.64 -4.09 -15.54
N LEU A 50 -12.16 -3.12 -16.32
CA LEU A 50 -12.09 -3.16 -17.78
C LEU A 50 -10.63 -3.04 -18.24
N SER A 51 -10.16 -4.02 -19.02
CA SER A 51 -8.81 -4.00 -19.62
C SER A 51 -8.73 -3.29 -20.97
N VAL A 52 -9.87 -3.05 -21.63
CA VAL A 52 -9.96 -2.39 -22.95
C VAL A 52 -11.07 -1.33 -22.96
N ALA A 53 -10.81 -0.21 -23.64
CA ALA A 53 -11.82 0.83 -23.87
C ALA A 53 -12.63 0.51 -25.14
N ALA A 54 -13.95 0.52 -25.01
CA ALA A 54 -14.96 0.28 -26.07
C ALA A 54 -14.95 -1.13 -26.70
N PRO A 55 -16.12 -1.66 -27.13
CA PRO A 55 -17.46 -1.06 -27.05
C PRO A 55 -18.19 -1.33 -25.72
N HIS A 56 -17.47 -1.63 -24.65
CA HIS A 56 -18.07 -1.98 -23.36
C HIS A 56 -18.44 -0.75 -22.52
N ALA A 57 -19.56 -0.84 -21.79
CA ALA A 57 -19.94 0.17 -20.82
C ALA A 57 -18.92 0.19 -19.67
N ALA A 58 -18.69 1.37 -19.08
CA ALA A 58 -17.88 1.50 -17.88
C ALA A 58 -18.46 0.61 -16.75
N ILE A 59 -17.58 -0.05 -16.01
CA ILE A 59 -17.93 -0.87 -14.86
C ILE A 59 -17.29 -0.21 -13.65
N ASP A 60 -18.10 0.03 -12.62
CA ASP A 60 -17.59 0.55 -11.36
C ASP A 60 -16.63 -0.45 -10.70
N PRO A 61 -15.57 0.02 -10.02
CA PRO A 61 -14.71 -0.86 -9.23
C PRO A 61 -15.51 -1.70 -8.23
N TYR A 62 -15.04 -2.90 -7.93
CA TYR A 62 -15.68 -3.77 -6.95
C TYR A 62 -14.67 -4.56 -6.13
N ALA A 63 -15.06 -4.94 -4.92
CA ALA A 63 -14.30 -5.88 -4.12
C ALA A 63 -14.93 -7.28 -4.23
N THR A 64 -14.10 -8.32 -4.25
CA THR A 64 -14.54 -9.72 -4.33
C THR A 64 -14.24 -10.44 -3.03
N PHE A 65 -15.24 -11.09 -2.45
CA PHE A 65 -15.09 -11.93 -1.26
C PHE A 65 -14.90 -13.38 -1.67
N ILE A 66 -13.86 -14.03 -1.16
CA ILE A 66 -13.51 -15.42 -1.49
C ILE A 66 -13.33 -16.20 -0.19
N SER A 67 -13.88 -17.41 -0.13
CA SER A 67 -13.55 -18.36 0.93
C SER A 67 -12.10 -18.81 0.78
N ALA A 68 -11.28 -18.68 1.83
CA ALA A 68 -9.95 -19.28 1.89
C ALA A 68 -9.99 -20.79 2.20
N MET A 69 -11.19 -21.37 2.31
CA MET A 69 -11.41 -22.80 2.49
C MET A 69 -11.88 -23.45 1.18
N PRO A 70 -11.40 -24.67 0.85
CA PRO A 70 -11.95 -25.46 -0.24
C PRO A 70 -13.49 -25.53 -0.18
N PRO A 71 -14.20 -25.33 -1.31
CA PRO A 71 -13.67 -25.28 -2.68
C PRO A 71 -13.25 -23.88 -3.16
N TYR A 72 -12.90 -22.97 -2.25
CA TYR A 72 -12.39 -21.61 -2.54
C TYR A 72 -13.36 -20.72 -3.33
N THR A 73 -14.64 -20.81 -3.00
CA THR A 73 -15.72 -20.15 -3.73
C THR A 73 -15.69 -18.64 -3.59
N VAL A 74 -15.99 -17.94 -4.68
CA VAL A 74 -16.44 -16.55 -4.62
C VAL A 74 -17.76 -16.50 -3.87
N LEU A 75 -17.80 -15.71 -2.80
CA LEU A 75 -18.95 -15.59 -1.91
C LEU A 75 -19.84 -14.41 -2.28
N GLY A 76 -19.26 -13.37 -2.88
CA GLY A 76 -19.98 -12.16 -3.26
C GLY A 76 -19.07 -11.08 -3.78
N HIS A 77 -19.70 -10.02 -4.29
CA HIS A 77 -19.03 -8.82 -4.78
C HIS A 77 -19.65 -7.59 -4.11
N LEU A 78 -18.85 -6.55 -3.87
CA LEU A 78 -19.28 -5.27 -3.33
C LEU A 78 -18.83 -4.16 -4.29
N THR A 79 -19.79 -3.51 -4.95
CA THR A 79 -19.53 -2.44 -5.93
C THR A 79 -19.34 -1.08 -5.27
N PHE A 80 -18.38 -0.30 -5.78
CA PHE A 80 -18.06 1.06 -5.33
C PHE A 80 -18.42 2.07 -6.41
N ALA A 81 -19.71 2.41 -6.49
CA ALA A 81 -20.22 3.36 -7.48
C ALA A 81 -19.54 4.73 -7.38
N GLY A 82 -19.02 5.23 -8.50
CA GLY A 82 -18.39 6.56 -8.57
C GLY A 82 -16.98 6.64 -7.99
N ALA A 83 -16.40 5.53 -7.54
CA ALA A 83 -14.96 5.45 -7.23
C ALA A 83 -14.12 5.56 -8.51
N GLY A 84 -12.88 6.05 -8.37
CA GLY A 84 -11.89 6.05 -9.46
C GLY A 84 -11.08 4.77 -9.54
N GLY A 85 -11.11 3.96 -8.47
CA GLY A 85 -10.40 2.69 -8.35
C GLY A 85 -10.62 2.09 -6.97
N LEU A 86 -9.91 1.02 -6.68
CA LEU A 86 -9.75 0.40 -5.36
C LEU A 86 -8.28 0.04 -5.22
N GLU A 87 -7.71 0.15 -4.03
CA GLU A 87 -6.31 -0.19 -3.81
C GLU A 87 -6.25 -1.22 -2.67
N GLN A 88 -5.39 -1.02 -1.68
CA GLN A 88 -5.09 -2.02 -0.67
C GLN A 88 -6.24 -2.35 0.30
N PRO A 89 -6.69 -3.62 0.37
CA PRO A 89 -7.49 -4.12 1.48
C PRO A 89 -6.61 -4.50 2.68
N LEU A 90 -7.09 -4.26 3.90
CA LEU A 90 -6.39 -4.58 5.14
C LEU A 90 -7.36 -5.12 6.20
N TRP A 91 -7.02 -6.23 6.83
CA TRP A 91 -7.82 -6.81 7.91
C TRP A 91 -7.42 -6.26 9.27
N ASP A 92 -8.41 -5.79 10.03
CA ASP A 92 -8.26 -5.51 11.46
C ASP A 92 -8.95 -6.59 12.30
N ARG A 93 -8.14 -7.33 13.06
CA ARG A 93 -8.60 -8.42 13.92
C ARG A 93 -9.36 -7.92 15.15
N GLU A 94 -9.06 -6.73 15.68
CA GLU A 94 -9.67 -6.24 16.92
C GLU A 94 -11.15 -5.90 16.70
N ILE A 95 -11.44 -5.13 15.64
CA ILE A 95 -12.82 -4.75 15.30
C ILE A 95 -13.49 -5.71 14.32
N ARG A 96 -12.73 -6.66 13.75
CA ARG A 96 -13.20 -7.64 12.76
C ARG A 96 -13.81 -6.98 11.52
N ARG A 97 -13.05 -6.06 10.93
CA ARG A 97 -13.43 -5.35 9.72
C ARG A 97 -12.29 -5.36 8.73
N PHE A 98 -12.65 -5.33 7.45
CA PHE A 98 -11.71 -4.93 6.42
C PHE A 98 -11.74 -3.40 6.30
N PHE A 99 -10.55 -2.81 6.20
CA PHE A 99 -10.37 -1.51 5.58
C PHE A 99 -10.07 -1.72 4.10
N LEU A 100 -10.53 -0.82 3.24
CA LEU A 100 -10.19 -0.79 1.83
C LEU A 100 -9.98 0.65 1.41
N THR A 101 -8.84 0.96 0.82
CA THR A 101 -8.59 2.27 0.25
C THR A 101 -9.31 2.42 -1.09
N VAL A 102 -10.01 3.54 -1.25
CA VAL A 102 -10.90 3.82 -2.38
C VAL A 102 -10.45 5.13 -3.03
N PRO A 103 -9.62 5.08 -4.09
CA PRO A 103 -9.38 6.22 -4.95
C PRO A 103 -10.68 6.91 -5.36
N GLY A 104 -10.68 8.23 -5.23
CA GLY A 104 -11.73 9.07 -5.73
C GLY A 104 -11.66 9.23 -7.25
N LYS A 105 -12.59 9.99 -7.83
CA LYS A 105 -12.73 10.16 -9.28
C LYS A 105 -12.48 11.60 -9.67
N ILE A 106 -11.72 11.81 -10.74
CA ILE A 106 -11.45 13.12 -11.35
C ILE A 106 -12.05 13.15 -12.75
N VAL A 107 -12.81 14.19 -13.07
CA VAL A 107 -13.39 14.43 -14.40
C VAL A 107 -13.08 15.87 -14.81
N GLY A 108 -12.43 16.05 -15.95
CA GLY A 108 -12.08 17.39 -16.45
C GLY A 108 -11.19 18.20 -15.48
N GLY A 109 -10.35 17.53 -14.69
CA GLY A 109 -9.50 18.17 -13.67
C GLY A 109 -10.21 18.51 -12.35
N ILE A 110 -11.49 18.16 -12.21
CA ILE A 110 -12.28 18.39 -10.99
C ILE A 110 -12.45 17.06 -10.26
N VAL A 111 -12.20 17.06 -8.95
CA VAL A 111 -12.51 15.94 -8.07
C VAL A 111 -14.03 15.84 -7.92
N VAL A 112 -14.63 14.80 -8.49
CA VAL A 112 -16.09 14.55 -8.38
C VAL A 112 -16.41 13.62 -7.20
N THR A 113 -15.47 12.76 -6.84
CA THR A 113 -15.50 11.92 -5.63
C THR A 113 -14.14 12.01 -4.98
N GLY A 114 -14.07 12.32 -3.68
CA GLY A 114 -12.81 12.34 -2.93
C GLY A 114 -12.29 10.93 -2.62
N PRO A 115 -10.99 10.79 -2.27
CA PRO A 115 -10.47 9.53 -1.78
C PRO A 115 -11.07 9.20 -0.41
N SER A 116 -11.21 7.90 -0.13
CA SER A 116 -11.74 7.46 1.16
C SER A 116 -11.21 6.10 1.59
N ILE A 117 -11.47 5.74 2.84
CA ILE A 117 -11.23 4.40 3.38
C ILE A 117 -12.59 3.80 3.72
N ALA A 118 -12.95 2.70 3.07
CA ALA A 118 -14.16 1.95 3.37
C ALA A 118 -13.90 1.00 4.54
N VAL A 119 -14.81 0.97 5.51
CA VAL A 119 -14.84 0.00 6.61
C VAL A 119 -15.93 -1.02 6.31
N ILE A 120 -15.54 -2.27 6.10
CA ILE A 120 -16.37 -3.32 5.54
C ILE A 120 -16.59 -4.41 6.58
N ASP A 121 -17.85 -4.77 6.82
CA ASP A 121 -18.18 -5.99 7.57
C ASP A 121 -18.11 -7.19 6.63
N PRO A 122 -17.18 -8.14 6.84
CA PRO A 122 -17.04 -9.29 5.97
C PRO A 122 -18.24 -10.24 6.00
N LYS A 123 -19.08 -10.19 7.04
CA LYS A 123 -20.24 -11.09 7.19
C LYS A 123 -21.44 -10.61 6.39
N SER A 124 -21.70 -9.30 6.43
CA SER A 124 -22.76 -8.70 5.63
C SER A 124 -22.29 -8.36 4.21
N MET A 125 -20.97 -8.32 3.98
CA MET A 125 -20.34 -7.89 2.72
C MET A 125 -20.75 -6.48 2.31
N MET A 126 -20.89 -5.59 3.29
CA MET A 126 -21.30 -4.20 3.09
C MET A 126 -20.30 -3.23 3.71
N VAL A 127 -20.23 -2.03 3.12
CA VAL A 127 -19.57 -0.87 3.74
C VAL A 127 -20.44 -0.38 4.90
N GLU A 128 -19.90 -0.38 6.12
CA GLU A 128 -20.56 0.18 7.30
C GLU A 128 -20.25 1.66 7.50
N LYS A 129 -19.02 2.06 7.16
CA LYS A 129 -18.51 3.43 7.29
C LYS A 129 -17.55 3.74 6.15
N SER A 130 -17.45 5.01 5.81
CA SER A 130 -16.41 5.52 4.92
C SER A 130 -15.75 6.73 5.57
N TYR A 131 -14.42 6.73 5.62
CA TYR A 131 -13.62 7.86 6.06
C TYR A 131 -13.16 8.65 4.84
N ALA A 132 -13.91 9.70 4.49
CA ALA A 132 -13.56 10.58 3.39
C ALA A 132 -12.38 11.49 3.76
N LEU A 133 -11.46 11.70 2.83
CA LEU A 133 -10.31 12.58 3.00
C LEU A 133 -10.46 13.81 2.12
N ASP A 134 -10.50 15.00 2.73
CA ASP A 134 -10.45 16.27 2.00
C ASP A 134 -8.99 16.64 1.73
N CYS A 135 -8.49 16.28 0.54
CA CYS A 135 -7.11 16.55 0.16
C CYS A 135 -6.77 18.04 0.07
N GLN A 136 -7.75 18.91 -0.19
CA GLN A 136 -7.50 20.36 -0.20
C GLN A 136 -7.31 20.86 1.23
N ALA A 137 -8.14 20.41 2.18
CA ALA A 137 -8.01 20.79 3.59
C ALA A 137 -6.76 20.18 4.26
N LEU A 138 -6.47 18.91 3.97
CA LEU A 138 -5.37 18.17 4.62
C LEU A 138 -4.00 18.51 4.04
N ALA A 139 -3.91 18.61 2.71
CA ALA A 139 -2.63 18.69 2.00
C ALA A 139 -2.50 19.93 1.10
N GLY A 140 -3.57 20.68 0.86
CA GLY A 140 -3.57 21.78 -0.11
C GLY A 140 -3.47 21.29 -1.56
N THR A 141 -3.88 20.04 -1.83
CA THR A 141 -3.75 19.40 -3.14
C THR A 141 -5.11 19.09 -3.74
N THR A 142 -5.26 19.33 -5.05
CA THR A 142 -6.37 18.80 -5.84
C THR A 142 -6.05 17.36 -6.24
N SER A 143 -6.27 16.42 -5.32
CA SER A 143 -5.99 15.00 -5.52
C SER A 143 -7.19 14.14 -5.15
N ALA A 144 -7.33 13.01 -5.85
CA ALA A 144 -8.26 11.94 -5.52
C ALA A 144 -7.56 10.62 -5.22
N SER A 145 -6.23 10.67 -5.04
CA SER A 145 -5.39 9.49 -4.83
C SER A 145 -5.38 9.08 -3.37
N ILE A 146 -5.57 7.77 -3.16
CA ILE A 146 -5.22 7.01 -1.96
C ILE A 146 -4.73 5.64 -2.43
N THR A 147 -3.68 5.08 -1.84
CA THR A 147 -3.08 3.80 -2.24
C THR A 147 -2.94 2.88 -1.02
N GLY A 148 -1.71 2.62 -0.56
CA GLY A 148 -1.43 1.68 0.50
C GLY A 148 -1.97 2.09 1.86
N ILE A 149 -2.14 1.07 2.72
CA ILE A 149 -2.69 1.18 4.06
C ILE A 149 -1.99 0.19 5.02
N ALA A 150 -1.62 0.66 6.21
CA ALA A 150 -1.03 -0.18 7.25
C ALA A 150 -1.63 0.15 8.62
N LEU A 151 -1.88 -0.90 9.42
CA LEU A 151 -2.41 -0.78 10.77
C LEU A 151 -1.30 -0.94 11.80
N GLY A 152 -1.09 0.12 12.57
CA GLY A 152 -0.21 0.19 13.73
C GLY A 152 -0.92 -0.17 15.03
N ALA A 153 -0.17 -0.07 16.13
CA ALA A 153 -0.74 -0.20 17.47
C ALA A 153 -1.80 0.89 17.75
N PHE A 154 -2.65 0.64 18.75
CA PHE A 154 -3.66 1.61 19.22
C PHE A 154 -4.61 2.12 18.13
N GLN A 155 -4.89 1.30 17.11
CA GLN A 155 -5.79 1.65 16.01
C GLN A 155 -5.28 2.86 15.20
N HIS A 156 -3.96 3.01 15.10
CA HIS A 156 -3.34 4.02 14.23
C HIS A 156 -3.22 3.44 12.83
N LEU A 157 -3.92 4.03 11.88
CA LEU A 157 -3.91 3.64 10.49
C LEU A 157 -3.02 4.63 9.74
N LEU A 158 -2.03 4.15 9.00
CA LEU A 158 -1.33 4.96 8.02
C LEU A 158 -1.89 4.66 6.64
N VAL A 159 -2.19 5.69 5.87
CA VAL A 159 -2.54 5.60 4.44
C VAL A 159 -1.67 6.54 3.62
N SER A 160 -1.41 6.15 2.37
CA SER A 160 -0.82 7.04 1.39
C SER A 160 -1.93 7.73 0.62
N ALA A 161 -2.18 9.01 0.89
CA ALA A 161 -3.29 9.76 0.31
C ALA A 161 -2.92 11.22 0.08
N CYS A 162 -3.56 11.87 -0.89
CA CYS A 162 -3.34 13.30 -1.16
C CYS A 162 -1.85 13.65 -1.47
N GLY A 163 -1.05 12.67 -1.88
CA GLY A 163 0.39 12.82 -2.12
C GLY A 163 1.29 12.61 -0.88
N PHE A 164 0.72 12.35 0.30
CA PHE A 164 1.44 12.25 1.57
C PHE A 164 1.05 10.99 2.38
N PRO A 165 1.90 10.53 3.30
CA PRO A 165 1.47 9.63 4.36
C PRO A 165 0.57 10.40 5.34
N ILE A 166 -0.60 9.84 5.63
CA ILE A 166 -1.58 10.39 6.57
C ILE A 166 -1.84 9.34 7.64
N VAL A 167 -1.70 9.72 8.90
CA VAL A 167 -2.00 8.85 10.04
C VAL A 167 -3.33 9.27 10.65
N LEU A 168 -4.22 8.31 10.86
CA LEU A 168 -5.58 8.53 11.36
C LEU A 168 -6.01 7.42 12.32
N ASN A 169 -7.05 7.70 13.10
CA ASN A 169 -7.69 6.72 13.97
C ASN A 169 -8.58 5.78 13.15
N ALA A 170 -8.30 4.48 13.18
CA ALA A 170 -9.01 3.46 12.41
C ALA A 170 -10.47 3.24 12.87
N LEU A 171 -10.83 3.67 14.08
CA LEU A 171 -12.20 3.54 14.62
C LEU A 171 -13.10 4.72 14.22
N THR A 172 -12.52 5.92 14.11
CA THR A 172 -13.27 7.18 13.97
C THR A 172 -13.03 7.91 12.66
N GLY A 173 -11.94 7.61 11.94
CA GLY A 173 -11.51 8.37 10.77
C GLY A 173 -10.80 9.69 11.11
N HIS A 174 -10.59 9.99 12.39
CA HIS A 174 -9.95 11.23 12.82
C HIS A 174 -8.47 11.26 12.42
N VAL A 175 -8.08 12.23 11.60
CA VAL A 175 -6.68 12.41 11.18
C VAL A 175 -5.84 12.94 12.34
N PHE A 176 -4.78 12.22 12.70
CA PHE A 176 -3.80 12.65 13.68
C PHE A 176 -2.73 13.54 13.05
N ASN A 177 -2.21 13.16 11.88
CA ASN A 177 -1.15 13.90 11.24
C ASN A 177 -1.07 13.68 9.73
N VAL A 178 -0.53 14.67 9.02
CA VAL A 178 -0.14 14.60 7.61
C VAL A 178 1.37 14.79 7.53
N ILE A 179 2.10 13.76 7.13
CA ILE A 179 3.57 13.76 7.12
C ILE A 179 4.07 14.42 5.84
N LYS A 180 4.49 15.69 5.91
CA LYS A 180 4.88 16.47 4.72
C LYS A 180 6.35 16.35 4.34
N GLN A 181 7.14 15.65 5.14
CA GLN A 181 8.58 15.48 4.96
C GLN A 181 8.93 14.45 3.87
N VAL A 182 7.98 13.63 3.46
CA VAL A 182 8.14 12.60 2.43
C VAL A 182 6.82 12.40 1.69
N GLY A 183 6.89 12.07 0.41
CA GLY A 183 5.71 11.70 -0.36
C GLY A 183 5.08 10.38 0.12
N GLY A 184 3.79 10.20 -0.16
CA GLY A 184 3.03 9.02 0.27
C GLY A 184 3.49 7.71 -0.38
N GLY A 185 4.09 7.75 -1.57
CA GLY A 185 4.42 6.50 -2.26
C GLY A 185 3.17 5.70 -2.66
N ASP A 186 3.40 4.44 -2.99
CA ASP A 186 2.35 3.50 -3.41
C ASP A 186 2.00 2.58 -2.23
N GLU A 187 2.95 1.74 -1.84
CA GLU A 187 2.87 0.82 -0.71
C GLU A 187 3.45 1.39 0.60
N VAL A 188 2.89 0.92 1.72
CA VAL A 188 3.29 1.31 3.08
C VAL A 188 3.33 0.10 4.00
N TRP A 189 4.13 0.20 5.06
CA TRP A 189 4.33 -0.93 5.97
C TRP A 189 4.31 -0.49 7.42
N HIS A 190 3.72 -1.29 8.30
CA HIS A 190 3.88 -1.17 9.75
C HIS A 190 4.80 -2.29 10.24
N ASN A 191 5.83 -1.93 10.99
CA ASN A 191 6.70 -2.88 11.64
C ASN A 191 6.47 -2.87 13.16
N PRO A 192 5.82 -3.93 13.73
CA PRO A 192 5.61 -3.99 15.17
C PRO A 192 6.91 -4.22 15.96
N GLY A 193 7.99 -4.69 15.33
CA GLY A 193 9.27 -4.96 16.00
C GLY A 193 10.02 -3.70 16.48
N ASP A 194 9.74 -2.54 15.89
CA ASP A 194 10.30 -1.25 16.29
C ASP A 194 9.26 -0.12 16.39
N GLY A 195 7.97 -0.43 16.18
CA GLY A 195 6.88 0.53 16.30
C GLY A 195 6.96 1.64 15.24
N ARG A 196 7.38 1.30 14.02
CA ARG A 196 7.53 2.25 12.91
C ARG A 196 6.57 1.96 11.78
N PHE A 197 6.08 3.03 11.16
CA PHE A 197 5.62 2.95 9.78
C PHE A 197 6.75 3.32 8.82
N TYR A 198 6.74 2.65 7.67
CA TYR A 198 7.65 2.87 6.56
C TYR A 198 6.88 3.20 5.29
N VAL A 199 7.40 4.17 4.57
CA VAL A 199 6.86 4.64 3.29
C VAL A 199 8.03 4.94 2.35
N THR A 200 7.84 4.79 1.05
CA THR A 200 8.82 5.25 0.05
C THR A 200 8.26 6.42 -0.76
N GLY A 201 8.87 7.60 -0.65
CA GLY A 201 8.44 8.78 -1.42
C GLY A 201 9.60 9.72 -1.73
N LEU A 202 9.35 10.74 -2.55
CA LEU A 202 10.30 11.85 -2.68
C LEU A 202 10.32 12.62 -1.36
N ASP A 203 11.50 12.93 -0.85
CA ASP A 203 11.67 13.80 0.31
C ASP A 203 11.63 15.29 -0.07
N THR A 204 11.81 16.16 0.93
CA THR A 204 11.80 17.62 0.77
C THR A 204 13.17 18.23 0.51
N SER A 205 14.20 17.43 0.22
CA SER A 205 15.53 17.97 -0.13
C SER A 205 15.49 18.72 -1.47
N THR A 206 16.53 19.50 -1.78
CA THR A 206 16.62 20.26 -3.04
C THR A 206 17.92 19.91 -3.76
N PRO A 207 17.88 19.17 -4.88
CA PRO A 207 16.69 18.57 -5.50
C PRO A 207 16.12 17.41 -4.65
N PRO A 208 14.80 17.10 -4.74
CA PRO A 208 14.18 15.99 -4.02
C PRO A 208 14.82 14.65 -4.33
N VAL A 209 14.94 13.79 -3.31
CA VAL A 209 15.49 12.44 -3.43
C VAL A 209 14.43 11.42 -3.05
N GLN A 210 14.36 10.31 -3.80
CA GLN A 210 13.53 9.17 -3.40
C GLN A 210 14.13 8.57 -2.12
N SER A 211 13.32 8.43 -1.08
CA SER A 211 13.76 8.08 0.27
C SER A 211 12.79 7.11 0.93
N VAL A 212 13.27 6.40 1.95
CA VAL A 212 12.44 5.69 2.93
C VAL A 212 12.10 6.67 4.05
N GLY A 213 10.84 7.03 4.17
CA GLY A 213 10.32 7.78 5.30
C GLY A 213 10.07 6.84 6.48
N VAL A 214 10.57 7.23 7.65
CA VAL A 214 10.38 6.52 8.91
C VAL A 214 9.50 7.38 9.81
N ILE A 215 8.37 6.81 10.22
CA ILE A 215 7.34 7.48 11.01
C ILE A 215 7.13 6.68 12.29
N ASP A 216 7.09 7.34 13.43
CA ASP A 216 6.71 6.73 14.70
C ASP A 216 5.22 6.37 14.68
N ALA A 217 4.90 5.09 14.80
CA ALA A 217 3.53 4.61 14.63
C ALA A 217 2.60 5.01 15.79
N GLU A 218 3.16 5.18 17.00
CA GLU A 218 2.38 5.54 18.18
C GLU A 218 2.12 7.04 18.24
N THR A 219 3.13 7.87 18.00
CA THR A 219 3.00 9.33 18.11
C THR A 219 2.59 10.00 16.82
N SER A 220 2.54 9.26 15.70
CA SER A 220 2.28 9.79 14.36
C SER A 220 3.28 10.87 13.94
N THR A 221 4.53 10.78 14.40
CA THR A 221 5.58 11.77 14.12
C THR A 221 6.56 11.28 13.07
N TRP A 222 6.97 12.17 12.18
CA TRP A 222 8.11 11.89 11.29
C TRP A 222 9.39 11.81 12.12
N LEU A 223 10.22 10.81 11.85
CA LEU A 223 11.51 10.62 12.53
C LEU A 223 12.67 10.98 11.62
N GLN A 224 12.69 10.41 10.41
CA GLN A 224 13.77 10.63 9.45
C GLN A 224 13.36 10.21 8.04
N ASN A 225 14.14 10.68 7.06
CA ASN A 225 14.18 10.14 5.72
C ASN A 225 15.55 9.54 5.47
N VAL A 226 15.60 8.32 4.96
CA VAL A 226 16.84 7.66 4.55
C VAL A 226 16.89 7.63 3.02
N PRO A 227 17.90 8.25 2.37
CA PRO A 227 18.02 8.27 0.92
C PRO A 227 18.00 6.87 0.31
N ASN A 228 17.14 6.67 -0.69
CA ASN A 228 16.95 5.41 -1.37
C ASN A 228 16.56 5.65 -2.84
N VAL A 229 17.52 6.12 -3.64
CA VAL A 229 17.29 6.51 -5.03
C VAL A 229 16.69 5.34 -5.80
N ARG A 230 15.48 5.54 -6.34
CA ARG A 230 14.63 4.56 -7.05
C ARG A 230 14.08 3.41 -6.19
N GLY A 231 14.22 3.51 -4.87
CA GLY A 231 13.58 2.61 -3.92
C GLY A 231 12.05 2.78 -3.90
N LYS A 232 11.34 1.67 -3.86
CA LYS A 232 9.88 1.58 -3.79
C LYS A 232 9.45 0.46 -2.85
N ASN A 233 8.18 0.51 -2.45
CA ASN A 233 7.40 -0.55 -1.81
C ASN A 233 8.13 -1.15 -0.61
N PRO A 234 8.13 -0.46 0.54
CA PRO A 234 8.80 -0.93 1.72
C PRO A 234 8.09 -2.15 2.31
N ALA A 235 8.88 -3.08 2.82
CA ALA A 235 8.42 -4.14 3.71
C ALA A 235 9.40 -4.24 4.88
N ALA A 236 8.96 -4.68 6.06
CA ALA A 236 9.87 -4.85 7.19
C ALA A 236 9.62 -6.18 7.90
N PHE A 237 10.71 -6.78 8.39
CA PHE A 237 10.67 -8.03 9.12
C PHE A 237 10.85 -7.78 10.62
N ALA A 238 9.78 -7.94 11.38
CA ALA A 238 9.67 -7.53 12.78
C ALA A 238 10.69 -8.17 13.72
N GLU A 239 11.12 -9.39 13.41
CA GLU A 239 12.04 -10.15 14.24
C GLU A 239 13.47 -9.57 14.20
N THR A 240 13.80 -8.82 13.15
CA THR A 240 15.14 -8.23 12.98
C THR A 240 15.13 -6.72 12.75
N ASN A 241 13.95 -6.12 12.58
CA ASN A 241 13.76 -4.72 12.18
C ASN A 241 14.49 -4.34 10.89
N HIS A 242 14.80 -5.32 10.04
CA HIS A 242 15.26 -5.05 8.69
C HIS A 242 14.10 -4.54 7.86
N THR A 243 14.31 -3.39 7.23
CA THR A 243 13.40 -2.85 6.22
C THR A 243 13.98 -3.11 4.84
N PHE A 244 13.15 -3.57 3.92
CA PHE A 244 13.48 -3.97 2.57
C PHE A 244 12.75 -3.05 1.60
N THR A 245 13.41 -2.65 0.52
CA THR A 245 12.76 -1.95 -0.59
C THR A 245 13.25 -2.52 -1.90
N ILE A 246 12.37 -2.61 -2.89
CA ILE A 246 12.78 -2.89 -4.26
C ILE A 246 13.40 -1.63 -4.87
N VAL A 247 14.55 -1.76 -5.53
CA VAL A 247 15.17 -0.64 -6.26
C VAL A 247 14.96 -0.85 -7.75
N GLN A 248 14.08 -0.03 -8.32
CA GLN A 248 13.61 -0.20 -9.69
C GLN A 248 14.52 0.46 -10.71
N LEU A 249 14.80 -0.25 -11.80
CA LEU A 249 15.44 0.29 -12.99
C LEU A 249 14.45 0.37 -14.14
N ASN A 250 14.70 1.29 -15.07
CA ASN A 250 13.98 1.34 -16.34
C ASN A 250 14.83 0.71 -17.46
N ALA A 251 14.21 0.40 -18.59
CA ALA A 251 14.87 -0.24 -19.72
C ALA A 251 16.09 0.55 -20.24
N ALA A 252 16.07 1.87 -20.14
CA ALA A 252 17.19 2.72 -20.57
C ALA A 252 18.44 2.53 -19.69
N ILE A 253 18.28 2.40 -18.37
CA ILE A 253 19.40 2.13 -17.45
C ILE A 253 19.92 0.71 -17.65
N VAL A 254 19.04 -0.27 -17.86
CA VAL A 254 19.45 -1.65 -18.16
C VAL A 254 20.28 -1.69 -19.45
N ALA A 255 19.88 -0.94 -20.48
CA ALA A 255 20.60 -0.84 -21.76
C ALA A 255 21.92 -0.05 -21.65
N ASN A 256 22.03 0.88 -20.70
CA ASN A 256 23.25 1.65 -20.43
C ASN A 256 23.55 1.75 -18.92
N PRO A 257 24.11 0.71 -18.30
CA PRO A 257 24.35 0.66 -16.84
C PRO A 257 25.31 1.73 -16.30
N ALA A 258 26.06 2.42 -17.17
CA ALA A 258 26.89 3.56 -16.78
C ALA A 258 26.05 4.76 -16.30
N THR A 259 24.77 4.82 -16.70
CA THR A 259 23.81 5.85 -16.27
C THR A 259 23.08 5.49 -14.97
N ASP A 260 23.33 4.29 -14.43
CA ASP A 260 22.73 3.87 -13.17
C ASP A 260 23.25 4.75 -12.02
N ASN A 261 22.30 5.44 -11.38
CA ASN A 261 22.51 6.29 -10.22
C ASN A 261 21.67 5.82 -9.01
N SER A 262 21.16 4.58 -9.06
CA SER A 262 20.37 4.01 -7.98
C SER A 262 21.21 3.73 -6.72
N THR A 263 20.54 3.52 -5.60
CA THR A 263 21.19 3.11 -4.34
C THR A 263 22.00 1.81 -4.50
N CYS A 264 21.62 0.93 -5.43
CA CYS A 264 22.35 -0.31 -5.70
C CYS A 264 23.82 -0.08 -6.09
N THR A 265 24.11 1.05 -6.72
CA THR A 265 25.46 1.37 -7.21
C THR A 265 26.47 1.59 -6.08
N LEU A 266 26.00 1.96 -4.88
CA LEU A 266 26.83 2.06 -3.68
C LEU A 266 27.43 0.71 -3.26
N PHE A 267 26.81 -0.38 -3.71
CA PHE A 267 27.21 -1.76 -3.39
C PHE A 267 27.76 -2.50 -4.63
N GLY A 268 28.10 -1.78 -5.70
CA GLY A 268 28.70 -2.36 -6.90
C GLY A 268 27.71 -3.01 -7.89
N PHE A 269 26.41 -2.97 -7.63
CA PHE A 269 25.39 -3.45 -8.56
C PHE A 269 24.99 -2.33 -9.53
N ARG A 270 25.11 -2.58 -10.84
CA ARG A 270 24.73 -1.65 -11.90
C ARG A 270 23.88 -2.35 -12.95
N GLY A 271 22.78 -1.72 -13.37
CA GLY A 271 21.95 -2.20 -14.47
C GLY A 271 21.03 -3.39 -14.13
N THR A 272 21.06 -3.89 -12.90
CA THR A 272 20.28 -5.07 -12.48
C THR A 272 19.16 -4.77 -11.48
N GLY A 273 19.21 -3.61 -10.81
CA GLY A 273 18.42 -3.36 -9.61
C GLY A 273 18.93 -4.17 -8.42
N CYS A 274 18.27 -4.02 -7.27
CA CYS A 274 18.59 -4.74 -6.04
C CYS A 274 17.41 -4.68 -5.06
N ILE A 275 17.48 -5.47 -3.99
CA ILE A 275 16.72 -5.23 -2.77
C ILE A 275 17.65 -4.47 -1.82
N ALA A 276 17.33 -3.21 -1.54
CA ALA A 276 18.05 -2.45 -0.52
C ALA A 276 17.53 -2.85 0.86
N VAL A 277 18.45 -3.08 1.80
CA VAL A 277 18.15 -3.48 3.18
C VAL A 277 18.63 -2.39 4.13
N PHE A 278 17.73 -1.90 4.96
CA PHE A 278 17.97 -0.89 5.98
C PHE A 278 17.85 -1.53 7.36
N ARG A 279 18.64 -1.05 8.31
CA ARG A 279 18.59 -1.42 9.72
C ARG A 279 18.78 -0.18 10.57
N HIS A 280 18.34 -0.25 11.82
CA HIS A 280 18.74 0.75 12.81
C HIS A 280 20.27 0.78 12.93
N ALA A 281 20.84 1.97 13.06
CA ALA A 281 22.25 2.08 13.40
C ALA A 281 22.46 1.35 14.73
N THR A 282 23.42 0.43 14.77
CA THR A 282 23.93 -0.05 16.05
C THR A 282 24.48 1.18 16.77
N LYS A 283 24.05 1.42 18.00
CA LYS A 283 24.74 2.39 18.86
C LYS A 283 26.22 2.01 18.77
N ALA A 284 27.08 2.96 18.37
CA ALA A 284 28.51 2.72 18.45
C ALA A 284 28.74 2.22 19.88
N GLU A 285 29.37 1.05 20.02
CA GLU A 285 29.96 0.69 21.30
C GLU A 285 30.77 1.92 21.71
N ASP A 286 30.47 2.43 22.90
CA ASP A 286 31.11 3.62 23.42
C ASP A 286 32.61 3.47 23.20
N ASP A 287 33.20 4.47 22.56
CA ASP A 287 34.62 4.63 22.37
C ASP A 287 35.27 4.49 23.75
N ASP A 288 35.77 3.29 24.09
CA ASP A 288 36.58 3.00 25.29
C ASP A 288 37.97 3.64 25.13
N GLY A 289 37.98 4.91 24.73
CA GLY A 289 39.11 5.82 24.73
C GLY A 289 39.05 6.71 25.96
N GLU A 290 39.39 6.16 27.13
CA GLU A 290 40.09 6.92 28.17
C GLU A 290 41.17 6.04 28.82
N ASP A 291 42.40 6.28 28.38
CA ASP A 291 43.64 6.41 29.14
C ASP A 291 43.72 5.77 30.53
N GLU A 292 44.65 4.81 30.70
CA GLU A 292 45.55 4.84 31.85
C GLU A 292 47.01 4.51 31.45
N LYS A 293 47.88 5.33 32.04
CA LYS A 293 49.34 5.45 31.96
C LYS A 293 50.17 4.17 32.05
#